data_AF-A0A454VYW2-F1
#
_entry.id   AF-A0A454VYW2-F1
#
_cell.length_a   1.000
_cell.length_b   1.000
_cell.length_c   1.000
_cell.angle_alpha   90.00
_cell.angle_beta   90.00
_cell.angle_gamma   90.00
#
_symmetry.space_group_name_H-M   'P 1'
#
loop_
_entity.id
_entity.type
_entity.pdbx_description
1 polymer ?
#
loop_
_entity_poly.entity_id
_entity_poly.type
_entity_poly.pdbx_seq_one_letter_code
_entity_poly.pdbx_strand_id
1 'polypeptide(L)' 'GELLAAADRDESLTVLRGAPVAVDVICVDRAGTVVGRSSVRGPGA' A
#
# COMPACT_ATOMS: atom_id res chain seq x y z
N GLY A 1 4.84 1.34 -11.32
CA GLY A 1 4.01 0.39 -10.55
C GLY A 1 3.23 1.07 -9.44
N GLU A 2 3.10 2.40 -9.49
CA GLU A 2 2.48 3.24 -8.46
C GLU A 2 0.96 3.06 -8.44
N LEU A 3 0.32 2.94 -9.61
CA LEU A 3 -1.12 2.67 -9.70
C LEU A 3 -1.49 1.32 -9.07
N LEU A 4 -0.69 0.29 -9.33
CA LEU A 4 -0.87 -1.03 -8.72
C LEU A 4 -0.68 -0.95 -7.19
N ALA A 5 0.40 -0.32 -6.72
CA ALA A 5 0.66 -0.14 -5.29
C ALA A 5 -0.45 0.67 -4.59
N ALA A 6 -1.04 1.66 -5.27
CA ALA A 6 -2.13 2.45 -4.74
C ALA A 6 -3.43 1.62 -4.64
N ALA A 7 -3.74 0.82 -5.67
CA ALA A 7 -4.89 -0.07 -5.66
C ALA A 7 -4.78 -1.13 -4.56
N ASP A 8 -3.61 -1.74 -4.41
CA ASP A 8 -3.34 -2.77 -3.40
C ASP A 8 -3.44 -2.21 -1.96
N ARG A 9 -2.97 -0.97 -1.75
CA ARG A 9 -3.19 -0.25 -0.48
C ARG A 9 -4.67 -0.04 -0.21
N ASP A 10 -5.44 0.36 -1.22
CA ASP A 10 -6.87 0.62 -1.07
C ASP A 10 -7.67 -0.69 -0.80
N GLU A 11 -7.26 -1.80 -1.40
CA GLU A 11 -7.76 -3.15 -1.07
C GLU A 11 -7.40 -3.54 0.37
N SER A 12 -6.14 -3.34 0.77
CA SER A 12 -5.67 -3.62 2.13
C SER A 12 -6.44 -2.83 3.19
N LEU A 13 -6.74 -1.56 2.94
CA LEU A 13 -7.58 -0.74 3.82
C LEU A 13 -9.02 -1.25 3.91
N THR A 14 -9.53 -1.90 2.86
CA THR A 14 -10.84 -2.55 2.88
C THR A 14 -10.81 -3.78 3.79
N VAL A 15 -9.76 -4.59 3.72
CA VAL A 15 -9.56 -5.78 4.59
C VAL A 15 -9.38 -5.36 6.06
N LEU A 16 -8.61 -4.31 6.31
CA LEU A 16 -8.26 -3.81 7.64
C LEU A 16 -9.28 -2.81 8.20
N ARG A 17 -10.47 -2.73 7.59
CA ARG A 17 -11.49 -1.74 7.96
C ARG A 17 -11.87 -1.89 9.44
N GLY A 18 -11.80 -0.76 10.16
CA GLY A 18 -12.11 -0.68 11.60
C GLY A 18 -10.91 -0.88 12.52
N ALA A 19 -9.76 -1.33 11.99
CA ALA A 19 -8.50 -1.32 12.70
C ALA A 19 -7.83 0.07 12.60
N PRO A 20 -7.20 0.59 13.66
CA PRO A 20 -6.50 1.87 13.65
C PRO A 20 -5.10 1.73 13.02
N VAL A 21 -5.06 1.39 11.73
CA VAL A 21 -3.81 1.11 11.01
C VAL A 21 -3.64 2.02 9.79
N ALA A 22 -2.42 2.50 9.59
CA ALA A 22 -1.99 3.15 8.36
C ALA A 22 -1.25 2.15 7.48
N VAL A 23 -1.42 2.27 6.16
CA VAL A 23 -0.88 1.33 5.16
C VAL A 23 -0.13 2.11 4.10
N ASP A 24 1.10 1.68 3.81
CA ASP A 24 1.80 1.89 2.56
C ASP A 24 2.09 0.54 1.88
N VAL A 25 2.32 0.57 0.57
CA VAL A 25 2.62 -0.63 -0.22
C VAL A 25 3.83 -0.36 -1.08
N ILE A 26 4.75 -1.32 -1.10
CA ILE A 26 5.87 -1.37 -2.03
C ILE A 26 5.77 -2.61 -2.92
N CYS A 27 5.78 -2.40 -4.23
CA CYS A 27 5.92 -3.48 -5.19
C CYS A 27 7.41 -3.68 -5.46
N VAL A 28 7.88 -4.91 -5.30
CA VAL A 28 9.29 -5.28 -5.47
C VAL A 28 9.38 -6.39 -6.52
N ASP A 29 10.32 -6.27 -7.46
CA ASP A 29 10.61 -7.35 -8.41
C ASP A 29 11.49 -8.45 -7.78
N ARG A 30 11.76 -9.52 -8.55
CA ARG A 30 12.59 -10.64 -8.06
C ARG A 30 14.07 -10.29 -7.85
N ALA A 31 14.54 -9.16 -8.40
CA ALA A 31 15.90 -8.67 -8.17
C ALA A 31 15.99 -7.78 -6.92
N GLY A 32 14.86 -7.49 -6.27
CA GLY A 32 14.81 -6.60 -5.11
C GLY A 32 14.59 -5.13 -5.48
N THR A 33 14.35 -4.81 -6.74
CA THR A 33 14.10 -3.42 -7.17
C THR A 33 12.70 -2.99 -6.76
N VAL A 34 12.56 -1.81 -6.16
CA VAL A 34 11.25 -1.19 -5.95
C VAL A 34 10.72 -0.70 -7.30
N VAL A 35 9.63 -1.30 -7.77
CA VAL A 35 8.98 -1.00 -9.06
C VAL A 35 7.69 -0.19 -8.91
N GLY A 36 7.27 0.08 -7.67
CA GLY A 36 6.12 0.90 -7.35
C GLY A 36 5.99 1.15 -5.86
N ARG A 37 5.44 2.31 -5.50
CA ARG A 37 5.14 2.66 -4.12
C ARG A 37 3.87 3.50 -4.06
N SER A 38 3.04 3.26 -3.06
CA SER A 38 1.92 4.14 -2.72
C SER A 38 2.29 5.11 -1.62
N SER A 39 1.57 6.23 -1.52
CA SER A 39 1.63 7.06 -0.31
C SER A 39 0.98 6.34 0.86
N VAL A 40 1.40 6.64 2.09
CA VAL A 40 0.72 6.14 3.30
C VAL A 40 -0.74 6.64 3.30
N ARG A 41 -1.69 5.80 3.75
CA ARG A 41 -3.08 6.19 4.07
C ARG A 41 -3.61 5.41 5.26
N GLY A 42 -4.54 6.01 6.00
CA GLY A 42 -5.21 5.44 7.17
C GLY A 42 -5.35 6.48 8.27
N PRO A 43 -5.89 6.12 9.44
CA PRO A 43 -5.99 7.04 10.57
C PRO A 43 -4.62 7.61 10.96
N GLY A 44 -4.50 8.93 10.99
CA GLY A 44 -3.25 9.62 11.38
C GLY A 44 -2.14 9.67 10.34
N ALA A 45 -2.43 9.27 9.08
CA ALA A 45 -1.52 9.36 7.94
C ALA A 45 -1.70 10.65 7.13
#